data_AF-A0A8X8G6U8-F1
#
_entry.id   AF-A0A8X8G6U8-F1
#
_cell.length_a   1.000
_cell.length_b   1.000
_cell.length_c   1.000
_cell.angle_alpha   90.00
_cell.angle_beta   90.00
_cell.angle_gamma   90.00
#
_symmetry.space_group_name_H-M   'P 1'
#
loop_
_entity.id
_entity.type
_entity.pdbx_description
1 polymer ?
#
loop_
_entity_poly.entity_id
_entity_poly.type
_entity_poly.pdbx_seq_one_letter_code
_entity_poly.pdbx_strand_id
1 'polypeptide(L)'
;MNRSSHWHHFAFVICCMGWLGISPAQAQSIDDLPYTHTLNCNAEQKSPAVGTICAQPKPKNFDESHTLRGELLRQDMYVVGLYRRALENTAPGGPEQAKIIAEQGAYLKRRDACGQDAQCILRVEQA
;
A
#
# COMPACT_ATOMS: atom_id res chain seq x y z
N MET A 1 60.66 43.65 -12.70
CA MET A 1 59.71 43.45 -11.58
C MET A 1 59.04 42.10 -11.82
N ASN A 2 59.56 41.00 -11.22
CA ASN A 2 59.12 40.40 -9.94
C ASN A 2 57.69 39.81 -10.09
N ARG A 3 57.33 38.52 -10.04
CA ARG A 3 57.78 37.24 -9.42
C ARG A 3 57.23 36.09 -10.31
N SER A 4 57.93 34.98 -10.59
CA SER A 4 58.03 33.76 -9.76
C SER A 4 56.64 33.15 -9.42
N SER A 5 56.31 31.87 -9.54
CA SER A 5 57.06 30.62 -9.76
C SER A 5 56.07 29.44 -9.71
N HIS A 6 56.41 28.37 -10.45
CA HIS A 6 56.18 26.94 -10.19
C HIS A 6 54.79 26.29 -10.21
N TRP A 7 54.60 25.44 -11.23
CA TRP A 7 54.39 23.98 -11.14
C TRP A 7 53.60 23.42 -9.94
N HIS A 8 52.54 22.63 -10.19
CA HIS A 8 52.51 21.15 -10.12
C HIS A 8 51.09 20.60 -10.26
N HIS A 9 51.00 19.42 -10.85
CA HIS A 9 49.83 18.57 -11.04
C HIS A 9 48.99 18.38 -9.77
N PHE A 10 47.66 18.49 -9.89
CA PHE A 10 46.74 17.71 -9.07
C PHE A 10 45.59 17.17 -9.95
N ALA A 11 45.59 15.85 -10.06
CA ALA A 11 44.51 15.04 -10.58
C ALA A 11 43.36 14.96 -9.55
N PHE A 12 42.22 14.37 -9.99
CA PHE A 12 41.04 13.99 -9.20
C PHE A 12 40.17 15.18 -8.76
N VAL A 13 38.86 15.22 -9.01
CA VAL A 13 37.87 14.18 -8.72
C VAL A 13 36.71 14.29 -9.72
N ILE A 14 36.34 13.15 -10.29
CA ILE A 14 35.10 12.90 -11.03
C ILE A 14 33.93 13.28 -10.12
N CYS A 15 33.28 14.41 -10.40
CA CYS A 15 32.02 14.74 -9.76
C CYS A 15 30.94 13.89 -10.42
N CYS A 16 30.66 12.74 -9.81
CA CYS A 16 29.49 11.92 -10.10
C CYS A 16 28.23 12.76 -9.88
N MET A 17 27.84 13.58 -10.88
CA MET A 17 26.44 13.95 -11.07
C MET A 17 25.70 12.75 -11.66
N GLY A 18 25.75 11.63 -10.93
CA GLY A 18 24.78 10.56 -11.10
C GLY A 18 23.45 11.15 -10.66
N TRP A 19 22.54 11.28 -11.62
CA TRP A 19 21.12 11.42 -11.33
C TRP A 19 20.77 10.59 -10.10
N LEU A 20 20.39 11.27 -9.03
CA LEU A 20 19.56 10.69 -7.98
C LEU A 20 18.20 10.41 -8.64
N GLY A 21 18.17 9.36 -9.46
CA GLY A 21 16.96 8.59 -9.68
C GLY A 21 16.65 7.97 -8.33
N ILE A 22 15.99 8.74 -7.48
CA ILE A 22 15.21 8.20 -6.37
C ILE A 22 14.15 7.37 -7.10
N SER A 23 14.50 6.11 -7.39
CA SER A 23 13.50 5.11 -7.72
C SER A 23 12.54 5.19 -6.54
N PRO A 24 11.25 5.51 -6.75
CA PRO A 24 10.30 5.46 -5.64
C PRO A 24 10.51 4.09 -5.03
N ALA A 25 10.82 4.05 -3.73
CA ALA A 25 11.02 2.80 -3.03
C ALA A 25 9.84 1.91 -3.41
N GLN A 26 10.11 0.90 -4.24
CA GLN A 26 9.07 -0.01 -4.68
C GLN A 26 8.56 -0.63 -3.40
N ALA A 27 7.28 -0.40 -3.05
CA ALA A 27 6.67 -0.98 -1.87
C ALA A 27 7.12 -2.44 -1.78
N GLN A 28 7.74 -2.80 -0.66
CA GLN A 28 8.38 -4.11 -0.46
C GLN A 28 7.43 -5.06 0.27
N SER A 29 6.38 -4.53 0.87
CA SER A 29 5.30 -5.26 1.51
C SER A 29 3.94 -4.67 1.13
N ILE A 30 2.89 -5.47 1.30
CA ILE A 30 1.52 -4.97 1.29
C ILE A 30 1.26 -3.95 2.41
N ASP A 31 2.06 -4.00 3.48
CA ASP A 31 1.93 -3.10 4.63
C ASP A 31 2.44 -1.68 4.32
N ASP A 32 3.19 -1.51 3.22
CA ASP A 32 3.58 -0.20 2.68
C ASP A 32 2.45 0.46 1.89
N LEU A 33 1.41 -0.30 1.53
CA LEU A 33 0.24 0.26 0.85
C LEU A 33 -0.65 1.01 1.85
N PRO A 34 -1.26 2.13 1.46
CA PRO A 34 -2.18 2.81 2.33
C PRO A 34 -3.46 1.97 2.50
N TYR A 35 -3.99 1.92 3.72
CA TYR A 35 -5.32 1.37 4.02
C TYR A 35 -5.51 -0.13 3.78
N THR A 36 -4.42 -0.90 3.81
CA THR A 36 -4.42 -2.37 3.74
C THR A 36 -5.07 -3.04 4.95
N HIS A 37 -5.45 -2.28 5.98
CA HIS A 37 -6.02 -2.81 7.22
C HIS A 37 -7.32 -2.09 7.56
N THR A 38 -8.48 -2.75 7.39
CA THR A 38 -9.76 -2.25 7.94
C THR A 38 -9.92 -2.51 9.44
N LEU A 39 -9.06 -3.37 10.02
CA LEU A 39 -9.18 -3.84 11.41
C LEU A 39 -9.12 -2.72 12.44
N ASN A 40 -8.50 -1.59 12.12
CA ASN A 40 -8.46 -0.44 13.01
C ASN A 40 -9.52 0.60 12.65
N CYS A 41 -10.78 0.28 12.97
CA CYS A 41 -11.88 1.26 12.94
C CYS A 41 -11.67 2.46 13.87
N ASN A 42 -10.59 2.54 14.65
CA ASN A 42 -10.25 3.66 15.50
C ASN A 42 -9.04 4.47 14.99
N ALA A 43 -8.46 4.11 13.84
CA ALA A 43 -7.33 4.86 13.27
C ALA A 43 -7.74 6.29 12.87
N GLU A 44 -6.86 7.26 13.06
CA GLU A 44 -7.06 8.66 12.64
C GLU A 44 -7.18 8.80 11.11
N GLN A 45 -6.40 8.01 10.36
CA GLN A 45 -6.48 7.98 8.91
C GLN A 45 -7.23 6.73 8.45
N LYS A 46 -8.37 6.95 7.79
CA LYS A 46 -9.17 5.90 7.16
C LYS A 46 -9.40 6.26 5.71
N SER A 47 -9.37 5.26 4.83
CA SER A 47 -9.90 5.45 3.49
C SER A 47 -11.42 5.64 3.53
N PRO A 48 -12.03 6.20 2.46
CA PRO A 48 -13.49 6.29 2.36
C PRO A 48 -14.17 4.93 2.57
N ALA A 49 -13.66 3.86 1.97
CA ALA A 49 -14.24 2.52 2.13
C ALA A 49 -14.10 2.00 3.56
N VAL A 50 -12.93 2.16 4.19
CA VAL A 50 -12.72 1.79 5.59
C VAL A 50 -13.69 2.54 6.50
N GLY A 51 -13.87 3.85 6.27
CA GLY A 51 -14.84 4.67 6.99
C GLY A 51 -16.26 4.11 6.88
N THR A 52 -16.67 3.75 5.67
CA THR A 52 -18.00 3.18 5.37
C THR A 52 -18.22 1.82 6.03
N ILE A 53 -17.24 0.91 5.96
CA ILE A 53 -17.28 -0.39 6.63
C ILE A 53 -17.41 -0.19 8.14
N CYS A 54 -16.57 0.68 8.71
CA CYS A 54 -16.56 0.95 10.15
C CYS A 54 -17.80 1.69 10.66
N ALA A 55 -18.51 2.44 9.80
CA ALA A 55 -19.76 3.10 10.13
C ALA A 55 -20.98 2.17 10.08
N GLN A 56 -20.86 0.95 9.51
CA GLN A 56 -21.97 0.01 9.48
C GLN A 56 -22.42 -0.36 10.91
N PRO A 57 -23.74 -0.52 11.15
CA PRO A 57 -24.26 -0.83 12.48
C PRO A 57 -23.62 -2.07 13.09
N LYS A 58 -23.21 -1.97 14.35
CA LYS A 58 -22.82 -3.15 15.15
C LYS A 58 -24.10 -3.84 15.64
N PRO A 59 -24.25 -5.16 15.47
CA PRO A 59 -25.39 -5.87 16.03
C PRO A 59 -25.35 -5.79 17.56
N LYS A 60 -26.53 -5.76 18.18
CA LYS A 60 -26.68 -5.77 19.65
C LYS A 60 -26.26 -7.11 20.26
N ASN A 61 -26.32 -8.18 19.48
CA ASN A 61 -25.90 -9.52 19.86
C ASN A 61 -24.56 -9.80 19.18
N PHE A 62 -23.69 -10.58 19.82
CA PHE A 62 -22.30 -10.83 19.41
C PHE A 62 -22.12 -11.52 18.04
N ASP A 63 -23.20 -11.78 17.31
CA ASP A 63 -23.17 -12.42 16.00
C ASP A 63 -23.19 -11.38 14.87
N GLU A 64 -22.00 -11.02 14.42
CA GLU A 64 -21.79 -10.17 13.23
C GLU A 64 -21.91 -10.97 11.91
N SER A 65 -21.91 -12.30 11.95
CA SER A 65 -21.69 -13.13 10.76
C SER A 65 -22.77 -12.99 9.68
N HIS A 66 -23.99 -12.64 10.08
CA HIS A 66 -25.13 -12.42 9.19
C HIS A 66 -25.42 -10.94 8.90
N THR A 67 -24.56 -10.03 9.36
CA THR A 67 -24.72 -8.59 9.12
C THR A 67 -23.90 -8.13 7.92
N LEU A 68 -24.34 -7.07 7.25
CA LEU A 68 -23.54 -6.43 6.20
C LEU A 68 -22.15 -6.02 6.69
N ARG A 69 -22.07 -5.51 7.93
CA ARG A 69 -20.80 -5.17 8.59
C ARG A 69 -19.87 -6.39 8.68
N GLY A 70 -20.37 -7.50 9.21
CA GLY A 70 -19.57 -8.71 9.38
C GLY A 70 -19.17 -9.34 8.05
N GLU A 71 -20.03 -9.28 7.02
CA GLU A 71 -19.67 -9.69 5.67
C GLU A 71 -18.52 -8.84 5.11
N LEU A 72 -18.65 -7.51 5.17
CA LEU A 72 -17.61 -6.58 4.71
C LEU A 72 -16.27 -6.79 5.43
N LEU A 73 -16.29 -6.95 6.77
CA LEU A 73 -15.09 -7.20 7.55
C LEU A 73 -14.45 -8.55 7.21
N ARG A 74 -15.26 -9.59 7.02
CA ARG A 74 -14.77 -10.93 6.65
C ARG A 74 -14.12 -10.92 5.28
N GLN A 75 -14.76 -10.29 4.30
CA GLN A 75 -14.22 -10.22 2.95
C GLN A 75 -12.94 -9.39 2.89
N ASP A 76 -12.89 -8.24 3.59
CA ASP A 76 -11.65 -7.44 3.65
C ASP A 76 -10.49 -8.24 4.24
N MET A 77 -10.71 -8.91 5.38
CA MET A 77 -9.71 -9.77 5.99
C MET A 77 -9.27 -10.91 5.06
N TYR A 78 -10.22 -11.50 4.32
CA TYR A 78 -9.95 -12.57 3.37
C TYR A 78 -9.07 -12.08 2.21
N VAL A 79 -9.43 -10.97 1.55
CA VAL A 79 -8.68 -10.42 0.42
C VAL A 79 -7.27 -10.01 0.85
N VAL A 80 -7.13 -9.31 1.98
CA VAL A 80 -5.81 -8.96 2.54
C VAL A 80 -4.98 -10.21 2.82
N GLY A 81 -5.59 -11.26 3.38
CA GLY A 81 -4.95 -12.55 3.62
C GLY A 81 -4.45 -13.22 2.33
N LEU A 82 -5.21 -13.15 1.23
CA LEU A 82 -4.78 -13.68 -0.07
C LEU A 82 -3.54 -12.96 -0.60
N TYR A 83 -3.51 -11.63 -0.54
CA TYR A 83 -2.35 -10.86 -0.98
C TYR A 83 -1.12 -11.11 -0.10
N ARG A 84 -1.28 -11.22 1.23
CA ARG A 84 -0.18 -11.63 2.13
C ARG A 84 0.41 -12.96 1.72
N ARG A 85 -0.46 -13.96 1.54
CA ARG A 85 -0.03 -15.31 1.16
C ARG A 85 0.64 -15.33 -0.22
N ALA A 86 0.15 -14.54 -1.17
CA ALA A 86 0.78 -14.42 -2.49
C ALA A 86 2.21 -13.84 -2.35
N LEU A 87 2.40 -12.81 -1.52
CA LEU A 87 3.72 -12.24 -1.25
C LEU A 87 4.66 -13.23 -0.55
N GLU A 88 4.19 -13.95 0.48
CA GLU A 88 4.98 -14.93 1.22
C GLU A 88 5.55 -16.04 0.33
N ASN A 89 4.85 -16.37 -0.77
CA ASN A 89 5.25 -17.42 -1.71
C ASN A 89 6.06 -16.89 -2.90
N THR A 90 6.43 -15.60 -2.91
CA THR A 90 7.12 -14.96 -4.03
C THR A 90 8.51 -14.49 -3.63
N ALA A 91 9.47 -14.54 -4.55
CA ALA A 91 10.82 -14.05 -4.31
C ALA A 91 10.83 -12.53 -4.04
N PRO A 92 11.43 -12.06 -2.93
CA PRO A 92 11.57 -10.63 -2.65
C PRO A 92 12.36 -9.89 -3.74
N GLY A 93 11.93 -8.68 -4.07
CA GLY A 93 12.50 -7.83 -5.13
C GLY A 93 12.22 -8.29 -6.57
N GLY A 94 11.47 -9.38 -6.75
CA GLY A 94 11.18 -9.94 -8.07
C GLY A 94 10.05 -9.23 -8.83
N PRO A 95 9.96 -9.43 -10.16
CA PRO A 95 8.88 -8.86 -10.97
C PRO A 95 7.49 -9.34 -10.54
N GLU A 96 7.39 -10.58 -10.06
CA GLU A 96 6.13 -11.14 -9.57
C GLU A 96 5.68 -10.45 -8.27
N GLN A 97 6.60 -10.14 -7.35
CA GLN A 97 6.28 -9.39 -6.14
C GLN A 97 5.74 -8.00 -6.51
N ALA A 98 6.42 -7.29 -7.42
CA ALA A 98 5.99 -5.98 -7.88
C ALA A 98 4.58 -6.03 -8.50
N LYS A 99 4.27 -7.08 -9.26
CA LYS A 99 2.94 -7.30 -9.84
C LYS A 99 1.87 -7.49 -8.76
N ILE A 100 2.12 -8.35 -7.77
CA ILE A 100 1.17 -8.60 -6.67
C ILE A 100 0.85 -7.30 -5.91
N ILE A 101 1.86 -6.50 -5.61
CA ILE A 101 1.71 -5.23 -4.90
C ILE A 101 0.93 -4.21 -5.76
N ALA A 102 1.20 -4.16 -7.06
CA ALA A 102 0.47 -3.31 -7.99
C ALA A 102 -1.02 -3.70 -8.10
N GLU A 103 -1.32 -4.99 -8.18
CA GLU A 103 -2.69 -5.51 -8.22
C GLU A 103 -3.46 -5.19 -6.94
N GLN A 104 -2.81 -5.35 -5.78
CA GLN A 104 -3.42 -4.96 -4.51
C GLN A 104 -3.69 -3.45 -4.44
N GLY A 105 -2.73 -2.63 -4.89
CA GLY A 105 -2.92 -1.18 -4.96
C GLY A 105 -4.08 -0.79 -5.89
N ALA A 106 -4.24 -1.49 -7.02
CA ALA A 106 -5.37 -1.28 -7.94
C ALA A 106 -6.69 -1.72 -7.30
N TYR A 107 -6.70 -2.83 -6.58
CA TYR A 107 -7.83 -3.30 -5.81
C TYR A 107 -8.29 -2.27 -4.76
N LEU A 108 -7.37 -1.76 -3.93
CA LEU A 108 -7.66 -0.77 -2.90
C LEU A 108 -8.24 0.52 -3.51
N LYS A 109 -7.71 0.97 -4.65
CA LYS A 109 -8.26 2.11 -5.40
C LYS A 109 -9.70 1.88 -5.87
N ARG A 110 -10.00 0.70 -6.42
CA ARG A 110 -11.37 0.35 -6.85
C ARG A 110 -12.33 0.34 -5.65
N ARG A 111 -11.87 -0.21 -4.54
CA ARG A 111 -12.66 -0.26 -3.30
C ARG A 111 -12.96 1.15 -2.79
N ASP A 112 -11.96 2.01 -2.72
CA ASP A 112 -12.12 3.38 -2.23
C ASP A 112 -12.99 4.25 -3.16
N ALA A 113 -13.00 3.97 -4.46
CA ALA A 113 -13.86 4.65 -5.43
C ALA A 113 -15.37 4.46 -5.16
N CYS A 114 -15.75 3.41 -4.40
CA CYS A 114 -17.13 3.22 -3.95
C CYS A 114 -17.60 4.28 -2.93
N GLY A 115 -16.67 4.98 -2.26
CA GLY A 115 -16.99 6.00 -1.27
C GLY A 115 -17.86 5.44 -0.13
N GLN A 116 -19.12 5.91 -0.06
CA GLN A 116 -20.09 5.55 0.96
C GLN A 116 -21.04 4.41 0.59
N ASP A 117 -20.90 3.82 -0.61
CA ASP A 117 -21.74 2.70 -1.04
C ASP A 117 -21.18 1.36 -0.52
N ALA A 118 -21.72 0.90 0.62
CA ALA A 118 -21.36 -0.37 1.23
C ALA A 118 -21.62 -1.59 0.33
N GLN A 119 -22.62 -1.54 -0.56
CA GLN A 119 -22.91 -2.63 -1.49
C GLN A 119 -21.92 -2.64 -2.65
N CYS A 120 -21.47 -1.46 -3.12
CA CYS A 120 -20.35 -1.36 -4.06
C CYS A 120 -19.07 -1.93 -3.46
N ILE A 121 -18.74 -1.56 -2.22
CA ILE A 121 -17.57 -2.10 -1.51
C ILE A 121 -17.65 -3.62 -1.47
N LEU A 122 -18.79 -4.18 -1.04
CA LEU A 122 -18.96 -5.63 -0.98
C LEU A 122 -18.77 -6.32 -2.33
N ARG A 123 -19.27 -5.73 -3.43
CA ARG A 123 -19.06 -6.28 -4.78
C ARG A 123 -17.59 -6.25 -5.20
N VAL A 124 -16.84 -5.20 -4.84
CA VAL A 124 -15.40 -5.12 -5.13
C VAL A 124 -14.61 -6.15 -4.31
N GLU A 125 -14.99 -6.37 -3.06
CA GLU A 125 -14.39 -7.36 -2.16
C GLU A 125 -14.62 -8.81 -2.63
N GLN A 126 -15.71 -9.07 -3.37
CA GLN A 126 -16.09 -10.40 -3.87
C GLN A 126 -15.69 -10.71 -5.32
N ALA A 127 -15.12 -9.72 -6.04
CA ALA A 127 -14.77 -9.84 -7.46
C ALA A 127 -13.50 -10.65 -7.69
#